data_AF-W5WPA8-F1
#
_entry.id   AF-W5WPA8-F1
#
_cell.length_a   1.000
_cell.length_b   1.000
_cell.length_c   1.000
_cell.angle_alpha   90.00
_cell.angle_beta   90.00
_cell.angle_gamma   90.00
#
_symmetry.space_group_name_H-M   'P 1'
#
loop_
_entity.id
_entity.type
_entity.pdbx_description
1 polymer ?
#
loop_
_entity_poly.entity_id
_entity_poly.type
_entity_poly.pdbx_seq_one_letter_code
_entity_poly.pdbx_strand_id
1 'polypeptide(L)'
;MRIIRLTYERPLTNLELSQRLGRDPATTLHHVRKLVDTGFLEELPARRGTRGAREKPYRSTGLSLRLDFGADRVALQEAALGAFLGEVADVGVAGLRQTRLVFQLPEERRAELLDRLHAVLDEYRDLPADPGGSRFAVYLAAYDSD
;
A
#
# COMPACT_ATOMS: atom_id res chain seq x y z
N MET A 1 -3.30 -4.76 -1.94
CA MET A 1 -2.45 -4.22 -0.86
C MET A 1 -2.60 -4.95 0.49
N ARG A 2 -3.36 -6.06 0.57
CA ARG A 2 -3.57 -6.83 1.81
C ARG A 2 -2.29 -7.41 2.44
N ILE A 3 -1.29 -7.85 1.66
CA ILE A 3 0.00 -8.34 2.21
C ILE A 3 0.72 -7.22 2.96
N ILE A 4 0.90 -6.05 2.33
CA ILE A 4 1.57 -4.88 2.95
C ILE A 4 0.89 -4.52 4.27
N ARG A 5 -0.45 -4.36 4.25
CA ARG A 5 -1.25 -4.07 5.46
C ARG A 5 -1.07 -5.11 6.56
N LEU A 6 -1.09 -6.40 6.22
CA LEU A 6 -0.90 -7.48 7.19
C LEU A 6 0.51 -7.48 7.81
N THR A 7 1.53 -7.10 7.03
CA THR A 7 2.93 -7.05 7.48
C THR A 7 3.35 -5.74 8.14
N TYR A 8 2.42 -4.78 8.28
CA TYR A 8 2.71 -3.46 8.85
C TYR A 8 2.88 -3.53 10.38
N GLU A 9 1.96 -4.20 11.07
CA GLU A 9 2.01 -4.34 12.55
C GLU A 9 3.13 -5.26 13.01
N ARG A 10 3.28 -6.39 12.30
CA ARG A 10 4.28 -7.40 12.65
C ARG A 10 4.77 -8.14 11.40
N PRO A 11 6.01 -8.66 11.42
CA PRO A 11 6.49 -9.48 10.33
C PRO A 11 5.73 -10.80 10.23
N LEU A 12 5.44 -11.23 9.01
CA LEU A 12 4.70 -12.47 8.72
C LEU A 12 5.44 -13.33 7.70
N THR A 13 5.40 -14.65 7.87
CA THR A 13 5.97 -15.60 6.90
C THR A 13 5.03 -15.82 5.71
N ASN A 14 5.55 -16.34 4.59
CA ASN A 14 4.72 -16.65 3.42
C ASN A 14 3.55 -17.59 3.74
N LEU A 15 3.75 -18.54 4.66
CA LEU A 15 2.70 -19.46 5.10
C LEU A 15 1.61 -18.73 5.91
N GLU A 16 2.02 -17.87 6.85
CA GLU A 16 1.07 -17.06 7.64
C GLU A 16 0.29 -16.09 6.75
N LEU A 17 0.92 -15.54 5.70
CA LEU A 17 0.27 -14.71 4.70
C LEU A 17 -0.73 -15.50 3.87
N SER A 18 -0.33 -16.67 3.35
CA SER A 18 -1.20 -17.48 2.48
C SER A 18 -2.45 -17.94 3.23
N GLN A 19 -2.30 -18.33 4.51
CA GLN A 19 -3.42 -18.69 5.39
C GLN A 19 -4.38 -17.51 5.62
N ARG A 20 -3.87 -16.32 5.94
CA ARG A 20 -4.73 -15.14 6.17
C ARG A 20 -5.42 -14.63 4.92
N LEU A 21 -4.80 -14.84 3.76
CA LEU A 21 -5.34 -14.43 2.47
C LEU A 21 -6.27 -15.48 1.86
N GLY A 22 -6.33 -16.69 2.41
CA GLY A 22 -7.06 -17.81 1.81
C GLY A 22 -6.52 -18.18 0.42
N ARG A 23 -5.21 -18.07 0.20
CA ARG A 23 -4.55 -18.32 -1.08
C ARG A 23 -3.51 -19.42 -0.98
N ASP A 24 -3.18 -20.02 -2.11
CA ASP A 24 -2.09 -20.98 -2.24
C ASP A 24 -0.72 -20.33 -1.88
N PRO A 25 0.18 -21.04 -1.19
CA PRO A 25 1.50 -20.52 -0.83
C PRO A 25 2.39 -20.12 -2.01
N ALA A 26 2.33 -20.80 -3.15
CA ALA A 26 3.17 -20.46 -4.31
C ALA A 26 2.70 -19.15 -4.95
N THR A 27 1.39 -18.99 -5.10
CA THR A 27 0.76 -17.75 -5.56
C THR A 27 1.07 -16.58 -4.62
N THR A 28 0.97 -16.82 -3.31
CA THR A 28 1.31 -15.80 -2.30
C THR A 28 2.78 -15.39 -2.39
N LEU A 29 3.68 -16.36 -2.56
CA LEU A 29 5.13 -16.10 -2.65
C LEU A 29 5.48 -15.29 -3.90
N HIS A 30 4.82 -15.55 -5.03
CA HIS A 30 4.99 -14.75 -6.24
C HIS A 30 4.71 -13.26 -5.97
N HIS A 31 3.60 -12.96 -5.29
CA HIS A 31 3.25 -11.58 -4.94
C HIS A 31 4.22 -11.00 -3.90
N VAL A 32 4.61 -11.77 -2.88
CA VAL A 32 5.56 -11.32 -1.85
C VAL A 32 6.90 -10.93 -2.49
N ARG A 33 7.44 -11.76 -3.41
CA ARG A 33 8.70 -11.45 -4.11
C ARG A 33 8.61 -10.15 -4.89
N LYS A 34 7.54 -9.97 -5.67
CA LYS A 34 7.32 -8.72 -6.40
C LYS A 34 7.28 -7.50 -5.48
N LEU A 35 6.69 -7.63 -4.30
CA LEU A 35 6.64 -6.58 -3.28
C LEU A 35 8.00 -6.33 -2.61
N VAL A 36 8.85 -7.34 -2.48
CA VAL A 36 10.24 -7.19 -2.01
C VAL A 36 11.08 -6.50 -3.09
N ASP A 37 11.01 -6.95 -4.34
CA ASP A 37 11.76 -6.40 -5.48
C ASP A 37 11.45 -4.90 -5.70
N THR A 38 10.22 -4.49 -5.40
CA THR A 38 9.77 -3.09 -5.50
C THR A 38 10.03 -2.26 -4.23
N GLY A 39 10.50 -2.90 -3.16
CA GLY A 39 10.82 -2.26 -1.88
C GLY A 39 9.64 -2.08 -0.92
N PHE A 40 8.42 -2.48 -1.26
CA PHE A 40 7.27 -2.40 -0.35
C PHE A 40 7.37 -3.33 0.87
N LEU A 41 8.10 -4.42 0.72
CA LEU A 41 8.42 -5.37 1.78
C LEU A 41 9.93 -5.51 1.94
N GLU A 42 10.36 -5.74 3.17
CA GLU A 42 11.68 -6.20 3.52
C GLU A 42 11.60 -7.68 3.91
N GLU A 43 12.50 -8.49 3.34
CA GLU A 43 12.70 -9.87 3.78
C GLU A 43 13.61 -9.90 5.01
N LEU A 44 13.11 -10.44 6.12
CA LEU A 44 13.85 -10.53 7.39
C LEU A 44 14.63 -11.84 7.50
N PRO A 45 15.62 -11.93 8.42
CA PRO A 45 16.37 -13.16 8.66
C PRO A 45 15.46 -14.37 8.92
N ALA A 46 15.85 -15.51 8.37
CA ALA A 46 15.09 -16.75 8.54
C ALA A 46 15.06 -17.19 10.02
N ARG A 47 13.89 -17.62 10.48
CA ARG A 47 13.67 -18.16 11.83
C ARG A 47 13.16 -19.60 11.78
N ARG A 48 13.29 -20.35 12.89
CA ARG A 48 12.64 -21.66 13.03
C ARG A 48 11.15 -21.47 13.27
N GLY A 49 10.34 -22.09 12.43
CA GLY A 49 8.90 -22.20 12.59
C GLY A 49 8.48 -23.32 13.54
N THR A 50 7.18 -23.47 13.74
CA THR A 50 6.55 -24.33 14.75
C THR A 50 6.88 -25.82 14.61
N ARG A 51 7.30 -26.26 13.42
CA ARG A 51 7.70 -27.65 13.12
C ARG A 51 9.18 -27.78 12.73
N GLY A 52 10.02 -26.82 13.13
CA GLY A 52 11.45 -26.81 12.79
C GLY A 52 11.78 -26.38 11.36
N ALA A 53 10.77 -26.05 10.55
CA ALA A 53 10.98 -25.50 9.21
C ALA A 53 11.71 -24.15 9.27
N ARG A 54 12.64 -23.89 8.35
CA ARG A 54 13.22 -22.57 8.15
C ARG A 54 12.22 -21.71 7.39
N GLU A 55 11.75 -20.64 8.01
CA GLU A 55 10.78 -19.72 7.44
C GLU A 55 11.36 -18.30 7.39
N LYS A 56 11.06 -17.57 6.31
CA LYS A 56 11.46 -16.17 6.12
C LYS A 56 10.27 -15.24 6.40
N PRO A 57 10.34 -14.38 7.43
CA PRO A 57 9.34 -13.35 7.66
C PRO A 57 9.52 -12.15 6.72
N TYR A 58 8.42 -11.47 6.41
CA TYR A 58 8.39 -10.24 5.61
C TYR A 58 7.75 -9.11 6.42
N ARG A 59 8.33 -7.91 6.33
CA ARG A 59 7.82 -6.70 7.00
C ARG A 59 7.52 -5.61 5.98
N SER A 60 6.47 -4.83 6.18
CA SER A 60 6.26 -3.63 5.38
C SER A 60 7.32 -2.57 5.69
N THR A 61 7.87 -1.96 4.65
CA THR A 61 8.83 -0.84 4.76
C THR A 61 8.15 0.51 4.97
N GLY A 62 6.81 0.56 4.91
CA GLY A 62 6.07 1.82 4.89
C GLY A 62 6.17 2.60 3.57
N LEU A 63 6.78 2.04 2.52
CA LEU A 63 6.85 2.69 1.18
C LEU A 63 5.47 2.93 0.56
N SER A 64 4.43 2.19 0.98
CA SER A 64 3.04 2.50 0.60
C SER A 64 2.44 3.71 1.33
N LEU A 65 3.12 4.23 2.37
CA LEU A 65 2.77 5.47 3.09
C LEU A 65 3.62 6.68 2.66
N ARG A 66 4.64 6.47 1.82
CA ARG A 66 5.44 7.56 1.25
C ARG A 66 4.91 7.84 -0.15
N LEU A 67 4.00 8.80 -0.26
CA LEU A 67 3.60 9.39 -1.53
C LEU A 67 4.72 10.33 -2.02
N ASP A 68 5.87 9.74 -2.34
CA ASP A 68 6.87 10.41 -3.17
C ASP A 68 7.26 9.46 -4.29
N PHE A 69 6.41 9.43 -5.31
CA PHE A 69 6.69 8.71 -6.55
C PHE A 69 7.44 9.67 -7.48
N GLY A 70 8.73 9.86 -7.22
CA GLY A 70 9.64 10.48 -8.18
C GLY A 70 9.56 9.81 -9.57
N ALA A 71 9.95 10.56 -10.61
CA ALA A 71 9.67 10.28 -12.02
C ALA A 71 10.13 8.91 -12.58
N ASP A 72 10.97 8.15 -11.88
CA ASP A 72 11.64 6.93 -12.40
C ASP A 72 11.02 5.60 -11.96
N ARG A 73 9.70 5.51 -11.75
CA ARG A 73 9.10 4.28 -11.20
C ARG A 73 7.69 3.94 -11.75
N VAL A 74 7.47 3.97 -13.07
CA VAL A 74 6.19 3.58 -13.69
C VAL A 74 5.65 2.23 -13.18
N ALA A 75 6.48 1.19 -13.14
CA ALA A 75 6.08 -0.13 -12.64
C ALA A 75 5.63 -0.13 -11.16
N LEU A 76 6.17 0.80 -10.35
CA LEU A 76 5.76 0.98 -8.96
C LEU A 76 4.41 1.68 -8.85
N GLN A 77 4.19 2.70 -9.69
CA GLN A 77 2.92 3.42 -9.77
C GLN A 77 1.79 2.49 -10.23
N GLU A 78 2.04 1.68 -11.26
CA GLU A 78 1.10 0.65 -11.74
C GLU A 78 0.80 -0.38 -10.66
N ALA A 79 1.82 -0.86 -9.95
CA ALA A 79 1.64 -1.81 -8.85
C ALA A 79 0.82 -1.19 -7.70
N ALA A 80 1.06 0.08 -7.36
CA ALA A 80 0.32 0.79 -6.33
C ALA A 80 -1.15 0.98 -6.72
N LEU A 81 -1.41 1.44 -7.95
CA LEU A 81 -2.77 1.60 -8.48
C LEU A 81 -3.53 0.27 -8.53
N GLY A 82 -2.93 -0.77 -9.13
CA GLY A 82 -3.56 -2.08 -9.21
C GLY A 82 -3.85 -2.67 -7.83
N ALA A 83 -3.00 -2.37 -6.84
CA ALA A 83 -3.20 -2.84 -5.49
C ALA A 83 -4.30 -2.07 -4.73
N PHE A 84 -4.52 -0.78 -5.04
CA PHE A 84 -5.66 0.00 -4.56
C PHE A 84 -6.97 -0.50 -5.17
N LEU A 85 -7.02 -0.72 -6.49
CA LEU A 85 -8.20 -1.28 -7.16
C LEU A 85 -8.61 -2.65 -6.62
N GLY A 86 -7.62 -3.49 -6.26
CA GLY A 86 -7.88 -4.75 -5.56
C GLY A 86 -8.52 -4.57 -4.18
N GLU A 87 -8.17 -3.51 -3.43
CA GLU A 87 -8.84 -3.22 -2.15
C GLU A 87 -10.25 -2.68 -2.35
N VAL A 88 -10.48 -1.86 -3.38
CA VAL A 88 -11.82 -1.39 -3.77
C VAL A 88 -12.73 -2.57 -4.13
N ALA A 89 -12.19 -3.57 -4.84
CA ALA A 89 -12.93 -4.79 -5.17
C ALA A 89 -13.32 -5.59 -3.92
N ASP A 90 -12.44 -5.65 -2.91
CA ASP A 90 -12.69 -6.36 -1.65
C ASP A 90 -13.77 -5.65 -0.79
N VAL A 91 -13.74 -4.31 -0.69
CA VAL A 91 -14.72 -3.54 0.13
C VAL A 91 -16.04 -3.29 -0.60
N GLY A 92 -16.03 -3.36 -1.93
CA GLY A 92 -17.15 -3.02 -2.80
C GLY A 92 -17.40 -1.51 -2.88
N VAL A 93 -18.03 -1.08 -3.99
CA VAL A 93 -18.28 0.36 -4.26
C VAL A 93 -19.13 1.01 -3.16
N ALA A 94 -20.07 0.27 -2.55
CA ALA A 94 -20.89 0.77 -1.45
C ALA A 94 -20.08 1.09 -0.18
N GLY A 95 -18.93 0.44 0.02
CA GLY A 95 -18.01 0.73 1.12
C GLY A 95 -17.01 1.85 0.81
N LEU A 96 -16.97 2.34 -0.43
CA LEU A 96 -16.04 3.37 -0.87
C LEU A 96 -16.65 4.77 -0.71
N ARG A 97 -15.95 5.65 0.01
CA ARG A 97 -16.22 7.10 -0.02
C ARG A 97 -15.38 7.71 -1.13
N GLN A 98 -16.04 8.27 -2.15
CA GLN A 98 -15.36 8.85 -3.31
C GLN A 98 -16.01 10.16 -3.72
N THR A 99 -15.17 11.08 -4.20
CA THR A 99 -15.59 12.35 -4.80
C THR A 99 -14.81 12.51 -6.10
N ARG A 100 -15.50 12.83 -7.20
CA ARG A 100 -14.87 13.13 -8.49
C ARG A 100 -15.13 14.59 -8.84
N LEU A 101 -14.07 15.37 -9.03
CA LEU A 101 -14.11 16.76 -9.45
C LEU A 101 -13.28 16.92 -10.72
N VAL A 102 -13.71 17.83 -11.59
CA VAL A 102 -12.94 18.28 -12.75
C VAL A 102 -12.67 19.77 -12.53
N PHE A 103 -11.40 20.16 -12.66
CA PHE A 103 -10.95 21.52 -12.46
C PHE A 103 -10.41 22.07 -13.79
N GLN A 104 -10.72 23.32 -14.09
CA GLN A 104 -10.07 24.08 -15.15
C GLN A 104 -9.26 25.20 -14.51
N LEU A 105 -7.96 24.94 -14.31
CA LEU A 105 -7.06 25.81 -13.57
C LEU A 105 -5.77 26.04 -14.37
N PRO A 106 -5.14 27.23 -14.25
CA PRO A 106 -3.76 27.44 -14.67
C PRO A 106 -2.80 26.46 -14.00
N GLU A 107 -1.65 26.21 -14.62
CA GLU A 107 -0.64 25.26 -14.13
C GLU A 107 -0.19 25.57 -12.70
N GLU A 108 0.01 26.84 -12.36
CA GLU A 108 0.45 27.26 -11.03
C GLU A 108 -0.59 26.92 -9.96
N ARG A 109 -1.88 27.07 -10.30
CA ARG A 109 -3.00 26.73 -9.41
C ARG A 109 -3.20 25.23 -9.30
N ARG A 110 -2.94 24.47 -10.37
CA ARG A 110 -2.94 23.00 -10.34
C ARG A 110 -1.85 22.48 -9.40
N ALA A 111 -0.63 23.01 -9.53
CA ALA A 111 0.49 22.65 -8.65
C ALA A 111 0.18 23.00 -7.19
N GLU A 112 -0.28 24.23 -6.91
CA GLU A 112 -0.67 24.67 -5.57
C GLU A 112 -1.72 23.74 -4.93
N LEU A 113 -2.75 23.35 -5.70
CA LEU A 113 -3.79 22.44 -5.22
C LEU A 113 -3.22 21.07 -4.80
N LEU A 114 -2.38 20.48 -5.65
CA LEU A 114 -1.78 19.18 -5.40
C LEU A 114 -0.84 19.23 -4.19
N ASP A 115 -0.02 20.26 -4.08
CA ASP A 115 0.89 20.46 -2.95
C ASP A 115 0.13 20.57 -1.63
N ARG A 116 -0.98 21.33 -1.61
CA ARG A 116 -1.82 21.47 -0.42
C ARG A 116 -2.51 20.16 -0.02
N LEU A 117 -2.98 19.38 -0.99
CA LEU A 117 -3.57 18.07 -0.73
C LEU A 117 -2.54 17.11 -0.13
N HIS A 118 -1.32 17.06 -0.69
CA HIS A 118 -0.23 16.26 -0.14
C HIS A 118 0.17 16.73 1.25
N ALA A 119 0.30 18.03 1.49
CA ALA A 119 0.64 18.58 2.79
C ALA A 119 -0.35 18.16 3.90
N VAL A 120 -1.65 18.14 3.59
CA VAL A 120 -2.67 17.64 4.53
C VAL A 120 -2.47 16.15 4.81
N LEU A 121 -2.26 15.33 3.77
CA LEU A 121 -2.04 13.89 3.98
C LEU A 121 -0.78 13.62 4.81
N ASP A 122 0.27 14.40 4.59
CA ASP A 122 1.53 14.33 5.32
C ASP A 122 1.36 14.73 6.81
N GLU A 123 0.58 15.76 7.11
CA GLU A 123 0.26 16.17 8.48
C GLU A 123 -0.36 15.00 9.28
N TYR A 124 -1.35 14.30 8.70
CA TYR A 124 -2.01 13.17 9.37
C TYR A 124 -1.16 11.90 9.39
N ARG A 125 -0.27 11.71 8.41
CA ARG A 125 0.68 10.59 8.40
C ARG A 125 1.64 10.69 9.57
N ASP A 126 2.08 11.90 9.89
CA ASP A 126 3.12 12.14 10.90
C ASP A 126 2.56 12.18 12.33
N LEU A 127 1.23 12.10 12.49
CA LEU A 127 0.59 11.90 13.77
C LEU A 127 0.93 10.53 14.38
N PRO A 128 1.09 10.44 15.71
CA PRO A 128 1.24 9.16 16.37
C PRO A 128 -0.02 8.30 16.16
N ALA A 129 0.19 7.01 15.87
CA ALA A 129 -0.91 6.07 15.67
C ALA A 129 -1.71 5.90 16.98
N ASP A 130 -3.03 6.13 16.91
CA ASP A 130 -3.95 5.87 18.02
C ASP A 130 -4.33 4.37 18.06
N PRO A 131 -4.03 3.64 19.16
CA PRO A 131 -4.43 2.25 19.31
C PRO A 131 -5.95 1.99 19.26
N GLY A 132 -6.76 3.00 19.58
CA GLY A 132 -8.22 2.95 19.49
C GLY A 132 -8.78 3.31 18.11
N GLY A 133 -7.93 3.77 17.19
CA GLY A 133 -8.34 4.24 15.87
C GLY A 133 -8.68 3.12 14.89
N SER A 134 -9.78 3.26 14.16
CA SER A 134 -10.08 2.40 13.01
C SER A 134 -9.21 2.80 11.81
N ARG A 135 -8.53 1.83 11.19
CA ARG A 135 -7.73 2.08 9.99
C ARG A 135 -8.61 2.30 8.76
N PHE A 136 -8.32 3.36 8.02
CA PHE A 136 -8.80 3.59 6.67
C PHE A 136 -7.62 3.91 5.74
N ALA A 137 -7.84 3.84 4.43
CA ALA A 137 -6.83 4.14 3.42
C ALA A 137 -7.35 5.26 2.52
N VAL A 138 -6.45 6.13 2.07
CA VAL A 138 -6.71 7.19 1.10
C VAL A 138 -5.75 6.99 -0.07
N TYR A 139 -6.27 7.08 -1.29
CA TYR A 139 -5.48 7.10 -2.52
C TYR A 139 -5.85 8.35 -3.29
N LEU A 140 -4.86 9.18 -3.61
CA LEU A 140 -5.04 10.41 -4.37
C LEU A 140 -4.40 10.24 -5.76
N ALA A 141 -5.16 10.54 -6.80
CA ALA A 141 -4.68 10.57 -8.18
C ALA A 141 -5.22 11.79 -8.90
N ALA A 142 -4.38 12.40 -9.73
CA ALA A 142 -4.74 13.46 -10.64
C ALA A 142 -4.25 13.08 -12.04
N TYR A 143 -5.03 13.45 -13.05
CA TYR A 143 -4.74 13.18 -14.46
C TYR A 143 -5.33 14.32 -15.29
N ASP A 144 -4.74 14.60 -16.45
CA ASP A 144 -5.32 15.53 -17.41
C ASP A 144 -6.57 14.92 -18.03
N SER A 145 -7.69 15.63 -18.00
CA SER A 145 -9.01 15.10 -18.36
C SER A 145 -9.39 15.28 -19.83
N ASP A 146 -8.45 15.76 -20.65
CA ASP A 146 -8.66 16.10 -22.06
C ASP A 146 -8.75 14.88 -22.99
#